data_AF-A0A7W4D7X7-F1
#
_entry.id   AF-A0A7W4D7X7-F1
#
_cell.length_a   1.000
_cell.length_b   1.000
_cell.length_c   1.000
_cell.angle_alpha   90.00
_cell.angle_beta   90.00
_cell.angle_gamma   90.00
#
_symmetry.space_group_name_H-M   'P 1'
#
loop_
_entity.id
_entity.type
_entity.pdbx_description
1 polymer ?
#
loop_
_entity_poly.entity_id
_entity_poly.type
_entity_poly.pdbx_seq_one_letter_code
_entity_poly.pdbx_strand_id
1 'polypeptide(L)'
;MLVFRSHDSVPDAVTSPTLRGLAQEWVAVNATAEYHRQVAQMGISGCRRPGDVLDLIDRSTSEVANELLYNLVVHDSYLSSRMVLQALLPRVLNIACGRVVYSGTLDDHIQSLISDVWEAIAIYPEHCTRYVALNLTRRRGFVKETDDRCIPVAEVYDLVDPMPAADDAGLELSLILEAGLSDGAVSADDVDLLLEVYIQGWSAGEAAERRDVSAAVIRKRCERTRTRLAKSAAALA
;
A
#
# COMPACT_ATOMS: atom_id res chain seq x y z
N MET A 1 6.93 13.73 6.21
CA MET A 1 6.16 13.17 7.35
C MET A 1 4.74 12.95 6.86
N LEU A 2 4.32 11.70 6.66
CA LEU A 2 2.96 11.39 6.20
C LEU A 2 1.96 11.92 7.23
N VAL A 3 0.98 12.70 6.78
CA VAL A 3 -0.03 13.40 7.61
C VAL A 3 -0.75 12.43 8.57
N PHE A 4 -0.78 11.13 8.28
CA PHE A 4 -1.60 10.12 8.97
C PHE A 4 -0.95 9.41 10.17
N ARG A 5 0.27 9.82 10.56
CA ARG A 5 1.00 9.22 11.69
C ARG A 5 1.00 10.04 12.98
N SER A 6 0.16 11.07 13.04
CA SER A 6 -0.09 11.72 14.33
C SER A 6 -0.97 10.83 15.20
N HIS A 7 -0.44 10.40 16.34
CA HIS A 7 -1.14 9.50 17.27
C HIS A 7 -1.91 10.25 18.36
N ASP A 8 -1.54 11.51 18.61
CA ASP A 8 -2.04 12.29 19.75
C ASP A 8 -2.89 13.50 19.33
N SER A 9 -2.88 13.86 18.05
CA SER A 9 -3.67 14.97 17.52
C SER A 9 -4.10 14.74 16.07
N VAL A 10 -5.22 15.34 15.68
CA VAL A 10 -5.68 15.32 14.30
C VAL A 10 -4.98 16.44 13.54
N PRO A 11 -4.24 16.15 12.45
CA PRO A 11 -3.56 17.20 11.70
C PRO A 11 -4.54 18.12 10.98
N ASP A 12 -4.31 19.43 11.05
CA ASP A 12 -5.14 20.46 10.40
C ASP A 12 -5.15 20.33 8.87
N ALA A 13 -4.10 19.74 8.29
CA ALA A 13 -3.97 19.49 6.85
C ALA A 13 -4.94 18.44 6.30
N VAL A 14 -5.63 17.66 7.16
CA VAL A 14 -6.60 16.66 6.72
C VAL A 14 -7.94 17.32 6.40
N THR A 15 -8.21 17.52 5.10
CA THR A 15 -9.42 18.18 4.59
C THR A 15 -10.57 17.21 4.27
N SER A 16 -10.26 15.96 3.94
CA SER A 16 -11.25 14.89 3.70
C SER A 16 -12.05 14.59 4.98
N PRO A 17 -13.40 14.64 4.93
CA PRO A 17 -14.25 14.28 6.08
C PRO A 17 -13.99 12.86 6.57
N THR A 18 -13.85 11.90 5.65
CA THR A 18 -13.60 10.50 6.00
C THR A 18 -12.26 10.34 6.72
N LEU A 19 -11.19 10.91 6.18
CA LEU A 19 -9.87 10.86 6.82
C LEU A 19 -9.83 11.57 8.16
N ARG A 20 -10.53 12.70 8.29
CA ARG A 20 -10.63 13.43 9.57
C ARG A 20 -11.34 12.59 10.62
N GLY A 21 -12.44 11.93 10.25
CA GLY A 21 -13.16 11.01 11.14
C GLY A 21 -12.27 9.85 11.60
N LEU A 22 -11.54 9.21 10.67
CA LEU A 22 -10.59 8.14 11.01
C LEU A 22 -9.46 8.61 11.93
N ALA A 23 -8.91 9.80 11.70
CA ALA A 23 -7.87 10.37 12.53
C ALA A 23 -8.38 10.71 13.94
N GLN A 24 -9.59 11.29 14.05
CA GLN A 24 -10.23 11.55 15.35
C GLN A 24 -10.46 10.27 16.14
N GLU A 25 -11.00 9.25 15.48
CA GLU A 25 -11.20 7.93 16.08
C GLU A 25 -9.86 7.32 16.50
N TRP A 26 -8.83 7.39 15.65
CA TRP A 26 -7.51 6.86 15.95
C TRP A 26 -6.87 7.53 17.15
N VAL A 27 -6.97 8.86 17.29
CA VAL A 27 -6.48 9.58 18.48
C VAL A 27 -7.21 9.09 19.73
N ALA A 28 -8.53 8.88 19.66
CA ALA A 28 -9.29 8.35 20.80
C ALA A 28 -8.88 6.90 21.15
N VAL A 29 -8.72 6.03 20.15
CA VAL A 29 -8.21 4.66 20.32
C VAL A 29 -6.82 4.70 20.96
N ASN A 30 -5.91 5.52 20.43
CA ASN A 30 -4.54 5.61 20.92
C ASN A 30 -4.45 6.20 22.33
N ALA A 31 -5.41 7.01 22.77
CA ALA A 31 -5.46 7.54 24.14
C ALA A 31 -6.12 6.58 25.16
N THR A 32 -6.79 5.52 24.69
CA THR A 32 -7.59 4.64 25.56
C THR A 32 -6.73 3.68 26.39
N ALA A 33 -6.80 3.79 27.71
CA ALA A 33 -6.00 2.98 28.64
C ALA A 33 -6.27 1.46 28.55
N GLU A 34 -7.49 1.06 28.17
CA GLU A 34 -7.80 -0.35 27.92
C GLU A 34 -6.96 -0.90 26.76
N TYR A 35 -6.86 -0.16 25.66
CA TYR A 35 -6.07 -0.57 24.50
C TYR A 35 -4.57 -0.54 24.78
N HIS A 36 -4.08 0.32 25.67
CA HIS A 36 -2.69 0.23 26.16
C HIS A 36 -2.43 -1.10 26.88
N ARG A 37 -3.36 -1.53 27.74
CA ARG A 37 -3.24 -2.83 28.42
C ARG A 37 -3.27 -3.99 27.44
N GLN A 38 -4.15 -3.95 26.42
CA GLN A 38 -4.20 -4.97 25.38
C GLN A 38 -2.88 -5.03 24.59
N VAL A 39 -2.32 -3.89 24.17
CA VAL A 39 -1.01 -3.86 23.48
C VAL A 39 0.11 -4.42 24.36
N ALA A 40 0.14 -4.09 25.65
CA ALA A 40 1.12 -4.65 26.57
C ALA A 40 0.99 -6.19 26.71
N GLN A 41 -0.23 -6.73 26.64
CA GLN A 41 -0.50 -8.17 26.67
C GLN A 41 -0.09 -8.90 25.38
N MET A 42 -0.04 -8.21 24.24
CA MET A 42 0.45 -8.78 22.98
C MET A 42 1.96 -9.09 23.01
N GLY A 43 2.71 -8.54 23.99
CA GLY A 43 4.12 -8.86 24.19
C GLY A 43 5.06 -8.31 23.10
N ILE A 44 4.62 -7.33 22.31
CA ILE A 44 5.44 -6.70 21.27
C ILE A 44 6.48 -5.80 21.95
N SER A 45 7.76 -6.14 21.79
CA SER A 45 8.86 -5.49 22.51
C SER A 45 8.89 -3.98 22.30
N GLY A 46 8.88 -3.24 23.41
CA GLY A 46 8.97 -1.78 23.41
C GLY A 46 7.65 -1.05 23.10
N CYS A 47 6.57 -1.75 22.77
CA CYS A 47 5.27 -1.15 22.50
C CYS A 47 4.38 -1.15 23.75
N ARG A 48 3.80 0.01 24.07
CA ARG A 48 2.88 0.21 25.20
C ARG A 48 1.54 0.79 24.77
N ARG A 49 1.49 1.42 23.60
CA ARG A 49 0.30 2.03 23.00
C ARG A 49 0.12 1.53 21.56
N PRO A 50 -1.10 1.60 21.00
CA PRO A 50 -1.34 1.23 19.60
C PRO A 50 -0.41 1.97 18.62
N GLY A 51 -0.15 3.26 18.86
CA GLY A 51 0.78 4.07 18.08
C GLY A 51 2.22 3.54 18.08
N ASP A 52 2.71 2.98 19.19
CA ASP A 52 4.07 2.43 19.25
C ASP A 52 4.25 1.24 18.30
N VAL A 53 3.19 0.43 18.11
CA VAL A 53 3.19 -0.67 17.14
C VAL A 53 3.14 -0.11 15.71
N LEU A 54 2.36 0.97 15.53
CA LEU A 54 2.42 1.93 14.42
C LEU A 54 3.83 2.18 13.93
N ASP A 55 4.57 2.84 14.79
CA ASP A 55 5.93 3.31 14.55
C ASP A 55 6.90 2.15 14.38
N LEU A 56 6.69 1.05 15.11
CA LEU A 56 7.48 -0.16 14.94
C LEU A 56 7.31 -0.76 13.54
N ILE A 57 6.09 -0.89 13.03
CA ILE A 57 5.84 -1.40 11.67
C ILE A 57 6.56 -0.52 10.64
N ASP A 58 6.55 0.79 10.83
CA ASP A 58 7.09 1.75 9.89
C ASP A 58 8.61 1.75 9.77
N ARG A 59 9.28 1.60 10.91
CA ARG A 59 10.76 1.53 10.97
C ARG A 59 11.30 0.12 10.68
N SER A 60 10.42 -0.87 10.54
CA SER A 60 10.80 -2.26 10.34
C SER A 60 11.12 -2.54 8.87
N THR A 61 11.95 -3.56 8.63
CA THR A 61 12.10 -4.11 7.29
C THR A 61 10.79 -4.71 6.79
N SER A 62 10.64 -4.87 5.48
CA SER A 62 9.40 -5.39 4.89
C SER A 62 9.01 -6.78 5.40
N GLU A 63 9.97 -7.62 5.80
CA GLU A 63 9.69 -8.95 6.34
C GLU A 63 9.09 -8.86 7.75
N VAL A 64 9.73 -8.09 8.63
CA VAL A 64 9.28 -7.88 10.01
C VAL A 64 7.94 -7.13 10.05
N ALA A 65 7.77 -6.11 9.21
CA ALA A 65 6.51 -5.38 9.10
C ALA A 65 5.34 -6.31 8.68
N ASN A 66 5.58 -7.21 7.73
CA ASN A 66 4.59 -8.19 7.28
C ASN A 66 4.24 -9.22 8.36
N GLU A 67 5.24 -9.67 9.13
CA GLU A 67 5.02 -10.57 10.27
C GLU A 67 4.19 -9.90 11.37
N LEU A 68 4.50 -8.65 11.71
CA LEU A 68 3.73 -7.86 12.67
C LEU A 68 2.27 -7.70 12.21
N LEU A 69 2.06 -7.32 10.94
CA LEU A 69 0.71 -7.21 10.36
C LEU A 69 -0.03 -8.55 10.38
N TYR A 70 0.66 -9.66 10.11
CA TYR A 70 0.06 -11.01 10.18
C TYR A 70 -0.38 -11.36 11.59
N ASN A 71 0.47 -11.12 12.59
CA ASN A 71 0.13 -11.38 13.98
C ASN A 71 -1.08 -10.55 14.44
N LEU A 72 -1.22 -9.31 13.97
CA LEU A 72 -2.39 -8.48 14.25
C LEU A 72 -3.66 -9.04 13.62
N VAL A 73 -3.60 -9.46 12.35
CA VAL A 73 -4.78 -10.05 11.68
C VAL A 73 -5.21 -11.35 12.36
N VAL A 74 -4.25 -12.21 12.74
CA VAL A 74 -4.55 -13.48 13.43
C VAL A 74 -5.11 -13.27 14.84
N HIS A 75 -4.72 -12.19 15.52
CA HIS A 75 -5.26 -11.87 16.85
C HIS A 75 -6.77 -11.55 16.79
N ASP A 76 -7.30 -11.17 15.61
CA ASP A 76 -8.74 -10.99 15.33
C ASP A 76 -9.51 -10.22 16.44
N SER A 77 -8.97 -9.07 16.81
CA SER A 77 -9.64 -8.14 17.75
C SER A 77 -9.92 -6.83 17.06
N TYR A 78 -10.93 -6.10 17.54
CA TYR A 78 -11.25 -4.76 17.04
C TYR A 78 -10.01 -3.86 16.97
N LEU A 79 -9.21 -3.85 18.04
CA LEU A 79 -7.99 -3.07 18.12
C LEU A 79 -6.96 -3.49 17.07
N SER A 80 -6.76 -4.80 16.88
CA SER A 80 -5.79 -5.31 15.92
C SER A 80 -6.21 -5.00 14.49
N SER A 81 -7.48 -5.21 14.15
CA SER A 81 -8.06 -4.82 12.86
C SER A 81 -7.93 -3.33 12.59
N ARG A 82 -8.13 -2.51 13.63
CA ARG A 82 -7.94 -1.06 13.52
C ARG A 82 -6.49 -0.67 13.28
N MET A 83 -5.56 -1.31 13.97
CA MET A 83 -4.13 -1.08 13.76
C MET A 83 -3.69 -1.50 12.35
N VAL A 84 -4.18 -2.63 11.84
CA VAL A 84 -3.92 -3.06 10.46
C VAL A 84 -4.46 -2.03 9.47
N LEU A 85 -5.71 -1.56 9.65
CA LEU A 85 -6.27 -0.50 8.80
C LEU A 85 -5.38 0.75 8.83
N GLN A 86 -5.00 1.23 10.01
CA GLN A 86 -4.20 2.43 10.17
C GLN A 86 -2.82 2.30 9.51
N ALA A 87 -2.18 1.13 9.60
CA ALA A 87 -0.93 0.84 8.92
C ALA A 87 -1.07 0.84 7.39
N LEU A 88 -2.24 0.48 6.86
CA LEU A 88 -2.52 0.42 5.43
C LEU A 88 -3.06 1.73 4.84
N LEU A 89 -3.46 2.70 5.66
CA LEU A 89 -4.04 3.98 5.19
C LEU A 89 -3.17 4.70 4.15
N PRO A 90 -1.83 4.81 4.28
CA PRO A 90 -1.01 5.44 3.24
C PRO A 90 -1.18 4.77 1.87
N ARG A 91 -1.27 3.43 1.86
CA ARG A 91 -1.45 2.65 0.64
C ARG A 91 -2.87 2.77 0.08
N VAL A 92 -3.88 2.76 0.95
CA VAL A 92 -5.28 3.02 0.57
C VAL A 92 -5.39 4.38 -0.12
N LEU A 93 -4.75 5.40 0.42
CA LEU A 93 -4.76 6.74 -0.13
C LEU A 93 -4.09 6.85 -1.48
N ASN A 94 -2.90 6.24 -1.63
CA ASN A 94 -2.22 6.19 -2.94
C ASN A 94 -3.11 5.55 -4.00
N ILE A 95 -3.87 4.51 -3.65
CA ILE A 95 -4.80 3.85 -4.58
C ILE A 95 -6.03 4.71 -4.85
N ALA A 96 -6.61 5.35 -3.83
CA ALA A 96 -7.75 6.25 -3.98
C ALA A 96 -7.42 7.44 -4.90
N CYS A 97 -6.25 8.07 -4.71
CA CYS A 97 -5.76 9.15 -5.57
C CYS A 97 -5.65 8.71 -7.04
N GLY A 98 -5.15 7.51 -7.29
CA GLY A 98 -5.10 6.95 -8.66
C GLY A 98 -6.49 6.69 -9.28
N ARG A 99 -7.55 6.59 -8.47
CA ARG A 99 -8.94 6.32 -8.92
C ARG A 99 -9.75 7.57 -9.22
N VAL A 100 -9.39 8.72 -8.66
CA VAL A 100 -10.07 10.01 -8.90
C VAL A 100 -10.14 10.34 -10.40
N VAL A 101 -9.19 9.84 -11.19
CA VAL A 101 -9.16 10.01 -12.65
C VAL A 101 -10.37 9.38 -13.36
N TYR A 102 -11.07 8.43 -12.72
CA TYR A 102 -12.05 7.57 -13.40
C TYR A 102 -13.53 7.90 -13.09
N SER A 103 -13.86 8.48 -11.93
CA SER A 103 -15.21 9.02 -11.54
C SER A 103 -15.23 9.38 -10.05
N GLY A 104 -16.26 10.07 -9.53
CA GLY A 104 -16.47 10.26 -8.07
C GLY A 104 -15.52 11.24 -7.37
N THR A 105 -15.74 11.51 -6.08
CA THR A 105 -14.82 12.33 -5.27
C THR A 105 -13.73 11.46 -4.64
N LEU A 106 -12.60 12.07 -4.27
CA LEU A 106 -11.55 11.39 -3.51
C LEU A 106 -12.09 10.77 -2.21
N ASP A 107 -13.01 11.45 -1.52
CA ASP A 107 -13.60 10.96 -0.27
C ASP A 107 -14.46 9.70 -0.50
N ASP A 108 -15.22 9.65 -1.61
CA ASP A 108 -16.01 8.46 -1.98
C ASP A 108 -15.10 7.24 -2.21
N HIS A 109 -13.98 7.43 -2.92
CA HIS A 109 -13.00 6.35 -3.15
C HIS A 109 -12.31 5.90 -1.89
N ILE A 110 -11.94 6.85 -1.02
CA ILE A 110 -11.35 6.54 0.29
C ILE A 110 -12.34 5.71 1.10
N GLN A 111 -13.61 6.14 1.17
CA GLN A 111 -14.64 5.44 1.92
C GLN A 111 -14.86 4.02 1.39
N SER A 112 -14.99 3.86 0.07
CA SER A 112 -15.14 2.54 -0.56
C SER A 112 -13.96 1.62 -0.23
N LEU A 113 -12.72 2.11 -0.42
CA LEU A 113 -11.52 1.31 -0.18
C LEU A 113 -11.34 0.96 1.30
N ILE A 114 -11.70 1.85 2.23
CA ILE A 114 -11.68 1.54 3.66
C ILE A 114 -12.67 0.44 3.98
N SER A 115 -13.89 0.51 3.44
CA SER A 115 -14.90 -0.56 3.61
C SER A 115 -14.38 -1.89 3.08
N ASP A 116 -13.77 -1.90 1.89
CA ASP A 116 -13.17 -3.08 1.29
C ASP A 116 -12.05 -3.68 2.15
N VAL A 117 -11.16 -2.83 2.69
CA VAL A 117 -10.07 -3.27 3.57
C VAL A 117 -10.63 -3.82 4.88
N TRP A 118 -11.62 -3.16 5.46
CA TRP A 118 -12.23 -3.59 6.72
C TRP A 118 -12.87 -4.97 6.58
N GLU A 119 -13.64 -5.18 5.50
CA GLU A 119 -14.20 -6.50 5.19
C GLU A 119 -13.08 -7.51 4.95
N ALA A 120 -12.06 -7.16 4.15
CA ALA A 120 -10.96 -8.06 3.84
C ALA A 120 -10.17 -8.52 5.08
N ILE A 121 -10.02 -7.66 6.09
CA ILE A 121 -9.42 -8.00 7.39
C ILE A 121 -10.32 -9.01 8.12
N ALA A 122 -11.62 -8.75 8.20
CA ALA A 122 -12.58 -9.60 8.92
C ALA A 122 -12.71 -11.02 8.32
N ILE A 123 -12.50 -11.17 7.02
CA ILE A 123 -12.53 -12.46 6.32
C ILE A 123 -11.13 -12.93 5.88
N TYR A 124 -10.08 -12.54 6.61
CA TYR A 124 -8.72 -12.93 6.29
C TYR A 124 -8.51 -14.43 6.57
N PRO A 125 -8.20 -15.26 5.56
CA PRO A 125 -8.20 -16.69 5.74
C PRO A 125 -6.89 -17.16 6.37
N GLU A 126 -6.98 -18.14 7.27
CA GLU A 126 -5.84 -18.69 8.02
C GLU A 126 -4.69 -19.21 7.14
N HIS A 127 -4.98 -19.60 5.89
CA HIS A 127 -4.01 -20.13 4.93
C HIS A 127 -3.34 -19.06 4.04
N CYS A 128 -3.70 -17.78 4.17
CA CYS A 128 -3.05 -16.71 3.41
C CYS A 128 -1.65 -16.42 3.94
N THR A 129 -0.70 -16.27 3.01
CA THR A 129 0.72 -15.99 3.28
C THR A 129 0.95 -14.67 4.05
N ARG A 130 2.09 -14.58 4.74
CA ARG A 130 2.59 -13.41 5.50
C ARG A 130 2.56 -12.04 4.80
N TYR A 131 2.33 -11.97 3.49
CA TYR A 131 2.25 -10.72 2.73
C TYR A 131 0.88 -10.02 2.89
N VAL A 132 0.52 -9.68 4.14
CA VAL A 132 -0.80 -9.18 4.53
C VAL A 132 -1.21 -7.94 3.76
N ALA A 133 -0.35 -6.93 3.69
CA ALA A 133 -0.63 -5.68 2.98
C ALA A 133 -0.93 -5.93 1.48
N LEU A 134 -0.21 -6.87 0.86
CA LEU A 134 -0.41 -7.24 -0.53
C LEU A 134 -1.71 -8.05 -0.73
N ASN A 135 -2.02 -8.98 0.17
CA ASN A 135 -3.19 -9.84 0.09
C ASN A 135 -4.48 -9.07 0.35
N LEU A 136 -4.48 -8.14 1.31
CA LEU A 136 -5.62 -7.27 1.61
C LEU A 136 -5.92 -6.32 0.46
N THR A 137 -4.89 -5.75 -0.18
CA THR A 137 -5.04 -4.82 -1.30
C THR A 137 -5.17 -5.48 -2.68
N ARG A 138 -5.32 -6.81 -2.75
CA ARG A 138 -5.56 -7.57 -4.00
C ARG A 138 -6.99 -8.11 -4.13
N ARG A 139 -7.83 -8.00 -3.09
CA ARG A 139 -9.23 -8.47 -3.12
C ARG A 139 -10.14 -7.52 -3.90
N ARG A 140 -11.31 -8.02 -4.32
CA ARG A 140 -12.17 -7.52 -5.43
C ARG A 140 -12.42 -6.01 -5.49
N GLY A 141 -12.42 -5.28 -4.37
CA GLY A 141 -12.53 -3.81 -4.36
C GLY A 141 -11.32 -3.03 -4.87
N PHE A 142 -10.15 -3.68 -5.00
CA PHE A 142 -8.91 -3.11 -5.53
C PHE A 142 -8.72 -3.30 -7.05
N VAL A 143 -9.55 -4.12 -7.68
CA VAL A 143 -9.54 -4.35 -9.13
C VAL A 143 -10.55 -3.40 -9.77
N LYS A 144 -10.10 -2.74 -10.85
CA LYS A 144 -10.83 -1.79 -11.68
C LYS A 144 -12.18 -2.39 -12.14
N GLU A 145 -13.27 -2.09 -11.45
CA GLU A 145 -14.58 -2.11 -12.10
C GLU A 145 -14.65 -0.85 -12.95
N THR A 146 -14.43 -1.02 -14.25
CA THR A 146 -14.74 -0.01 -15.26
C THR A 146 -16.25 0.17 -15.29
N ASP A 147 -16.79 1.05 -14.44
CA ASP A 147 -18.12 1.62 -14.70
C ASP A 147 -17.97 2.78 -15.68
N ASP A 148 -18.75 2.70 -16.75
CA ASP A 148 -18.58 3.34 -18.04
C ASP A 148 -19.10 4.80 -18.05
N ARG A 149 -18.80 5.57 -17.01
CA ARG A 149 -19.36 6.92 -16.80
C ARG A 149 -18.30 7.94 -16.42
N CYS A 150 -17.52 8.37 -17.41
CA CYS A 150 -16.69 9.57 -17.29
C CYS A 150 -17.55 10.82 -17.10
N ILE A 151 -17.33 11.56 -16.02
CA ILE A 151 -17.78 12.94 -15.79
C ILE A 151 -16.51 13.79 -15.66
N PRO A 152 -16.45 15.02 -16.23
CA PRO A 152 -15.20 15.77 -16.34
C PRO A 152 -14.68 16.25 -14.98
N VAL A 153 -13.36 16.14 -14.84
CA VAL A 153 -12.55 16.44 -13.65
C VAL A 153 -12.55 17.94 -13.34
N ALA A 154 -12.91 18.30 -12.12
CA ALA A 154 -12.59 19.61 -11.53
C ALA A 154 -11.93 19.41 -10.16
N GLU A 155 -10.82 20.12 -9.98
CA GLU A 155 -10.09 20.36 -8.72
C GLU A 155 -9.21 19.20 -8.20
N VAL A 156 -7.99 19.15 -8.77
CA VAL A 156 -6.85 18.41 -8.23
C VAL A 156 -6.38 19.11 -6.95
N TYR A 157 -6.46 18.41 -5.81
CA TYR A 157 -5.89 18.88 -4.55
C TYR A 157 -4.36 18.64 -4.56
N ASP A 158 -3.59 19.69 -4.29
CA ASP A 158 -2.15 19.63 -4.01
C ASP A 158 -1.89 18.88 -2.69
N LEU A 159 -1.82 17.55 -2.76
CA LEU A 159 -1.24 16.74 -1.69
C LEU A 159 0.20 16.45 -2.06
N VAL A 160 1.10 17.18 -1.40
CA VAL A 160 2.55 16.95 -1.43
C VAL A 160 2.82 15.47 -1.18
N ASP A 161 3.48 14.86 -2.15
CA ASP A 161 4.00 13.50 -2.12
C ASP A 161 5.01 13.33 -0.98
N PRO A 162 4.86 12.32 -0.10
CA PRO A 162 6.02 11.69 0.46
C PRO A 162 5.89 10.20 0.18
N MET A 163 6.35 9.81 -1.00
CA MET A 163 7.13 8.59 -1.15
C MET A 163 7.95 8.37 0.13
N PRO A 164 7.90 7.20 0.79
CA PRO A 164 8.81 6.95 1.90
C PRO A 164 10.23 7.18 1.36
N ALA A 165 11.02 7.97 2.09
CA ALA A 165 12.44 8.03 1.86
C ALA A 165 12.94 6.58 1.97
N ALA A 166 13.26 5.99 0.82
CA ALA A 166 14.08 4.82 0.76
C ALA A 166 15.48 5.28 1.22
N ASP A 167 15.68 5.40 2.54
CA ASP A 167 17.01 5.29 3.11
C ASP A 167 17.39 3.81 3.12
N ASP A 168 17.52 3.27 1.92
CA ASP A 168 18.59 2.35 1.60
C ASP A 168 19.52 3.19 0.71
N ALA A 169 20.83 3.05 0.85
CA ALA A 169 21.74 3.38 -0.25
C ALA A 169 21.53 2.36 -1.39
N GLY A 170 20.27 2.16 -1.79
CA GLY A 170 19.82 1.32 -2.86
C GLY A 170 20.20 2.02 -4.14
N LEU A 171 20.94 1.30 -4.97
CA LEU A 171 21.33 1.73 -6.30
C LEU A 171 20.18 2.46 -6.99
N GLU A 172 20.47 3.61 -7.59
CA GLU A 172 19.48 4.37 -8.35
C GLU A 172 18.80 3.44 -9.37
N LEU A 173 17.48 3.54 -9.51
CA LEU A 173 16.69 2.70 -10.41
C LEU A 173 17.25 2.73 -11.85
N SER A 174 17.77 3.88 -12.28
CA SER A 174 18.52 4.06 -13.53
C SER A 174 19.70 3.09 -13.65
N LEU A 175 20.54 2.98 -12.62
CA LEU A 175 21.71 2.10 -12.60
C LEU A 175 21.33 0.61 -12.66
N ILE A 176 20.26 0.21 -11.97
CA ILE A 176 19.77 -1.18 -12.00
C ILE A 176 19.22 -1.53 -13.40
N LEU A 177 18.46 -0.61 -14.01
CA LEU A 177 17.91 -0.79 -15.35
C LEU A 177 19.03 -0.82 -16.40
N GLU A 178 20.00 0.09 -16.32
CA GLU A 178 21.16 0.14 -17.21
C GLU A 178 22.01 -1.13 -17.11
N ALA A 179 22.27 -1.63 -15.90
CA ALA A 179 23.01 -2.87 -15.71
C ALA A 179 22.27 -4.08 -16.26
N GLY A 180 20.96 -4.20 -16.01
CA GLY A 180 20.14 -5.30 -16.53
C GLY A 180 19.95 -5.28 -18.05
N LEU A 181 20.04 -4.10 -18.68
CA LEU A 181 20.08 -3.97 -20.14
C LEU A 181 21.46 -4.30 -20.70
N SER A 182 22.52 -3.85 -20.03
CA SER A 182 23.91 -4.05 -20.46
C SER A 182 24.37 -5.50 -20.35
N ASP A 183 23.91 -6.23 -19.33
CA ASP A 183 24.20 -7.67 -19.16
C ASP A 183 23.24 -8.57 -19.97
N GLY A 184 22.24 -7.98 -20.63
CA GLY A 184 21.22 -8.70 -21.42
C GLY A 184 20.24 -9.53 -20.59
N ALA A 185 20.20 -9.36 -19.26
CA ALA A 185 19.27 -10.06 -18.38
C ALA A 185 17.82 -9.66 -18.68
N VAL A 186 17.59 -8.40 -19.05
CA VAL A 186 16.28 -7.88 -19.50
C VAL A 186 16.41 -7.20 -20.85
N SER A 187 15.33 -7.23 -21.64
CA SER A 187 15.26 -6.49 -22.90
C SER A 187 14.64 -5.11 -22.67
N ALA A 188 14.93 -4.15 -23.56
CA ALA A 188 14.29 -2.84 -23.56
C ALA A 188 12.76 -2.96 -23.54
N ASP A 189 12.19 -3.87 -24.35
CA ASP A 189 10.74 -4.13 -24.37
C ASP A 189 10.19 -4.67 -23.03
N ASP A 190 11.00 -5.40 -22.26
CA ASP A 190 10.60 -5.91 -20.94
C ASP A 190 10.69 -4.79 -19.87
N VAL A 191 11.61 -3.82 -20.04
CA VAL A 191 11.74 -2.63 -19.20
C VAL A 191 10.63 -1.63 -19.49
N ASP A 192 10.34 -1.34 -20.75
CA ASP A 192 9.26 -0.43 -21.16
C ASP A 192 7.91 -0.94 -20.63
N LEU A 193 7.66 -2.25 -20.73
CA LEU A 193 6.48 -2.86 -20.14
C LEU A 193 6.42 -2.67 -18.62
N LEU A 194 7.55 -2.75 -17.93
CA LEU A 194 7.62 -2.57 -16.49
C LEU A 194 7.36 -1.11 -16.10
N LEU A 195 7.87 -0.15 -16.87
CA LEU A 195 7.61 1.28 -16.70
C LEU A 195 6.13 1.60 -16.99
N GLU A 196 5.54 1.05 -18.05
CA GLU A 196 4.11 1.19 -18.36
C GLU A 196 3.21 0.72 -17.20
N VAL A 197 3.52 -0.45 -16.62
CA VAL A 197 2.70 -1.04 -15.56
C VAL A 197 2.93 -0.37 -14.20
N TYR A 198 4.18 -0.07 -13.84
CA TYR A 198 4.52 0.40 -12.49
C TYR A 198 4.70 1.92 -12.35
N ILE A 199 5.11 2.61 -13.42
CA ILE A 199 5.31 4.07 -13.40
C ILE A 199 4.11 4.79 -14.04
N GLN A 200 3.62 4.28 -15.19
CA GLN A 200 2.45 4.86 -15.86
C GLN A 200 1.12 4.30 -15.31
N GLY A 201 1.18 3.32 -14.41
CA GLY A 201 0.04 2.79 -13.67
C GLY A 201 -0.93 1.94 -14.49
N TRP A 202 -0.52 1.42 -15.65
CA TRP A 202 -1.39 0.59 -16.49
C TRP A 202 -1.69 -0.74 -15.83
N SER A 203 -2.94 -1.19 -15.90
CA SER A 203 -3.28 -2.54 -15.48
C SER A 203 -2.71 -3.58 -16.45
N ALA A 204 -2.51 -4.81 -15.97
CA ALA A 204 -2.07 -5.91 -16.83
C ALA A 204 -3.06 -6.22 -17.97
N GLY A 205 -4.33 -5.80 -17.86
CA GLY A 205 -5.32 -5.89 -18.94
C GLY A 205 -5.11 -4.81 -20.00
N GLU A 206 -4.91 -3.56 -19.59
CA GLU A 206 -4.67 -2.44 -20.52
C GLU A 206 -3.34 -2.57 -21.27
N ALA A 207 -2.30 -3.03 -20.59
CA ALA A 207 -1.02 -3.34 -21.22
C ALA A 207 -1.12 -4.56 -22.17
N ALA A 208 -2.01 -5.51 -21.85
CA ALA A 208 -2.29 -6.67 -22.70
C ALA A 208 -2.97 -6.29 -24.01
N GLU A 209 -4.01 -5.44 -23.95
CA GLU A 209 -4.71 -4.94 -25.13
C GLU A 209 -3.79 -4.14 -26.05
N ARG A 210 -2.92 -3.28 -25.50
CA ARG A 210 -1.98 -2.49 -26.30
C ARG A 210 -0.90 -3.32 -26.98
N ARG A 211 -0.54 -4.47 -26.39
CA ARG A 211 0.56 -5.31 -26.85
C ARG A 211 0.08 -6.61 -27.51
N ASP A 212 -1.22 -6.75 -27.75
CA ASP A 212 -1.88 -7.91 -28.36
C ASP A 212 -1.49 -9.25 -27.71
N VAL A 213 -1.47 -9.27 -26.37
CA VAL A 213 -1.15 -10.46 -25.57
C VAL A 213 -2.15 -10.62 -24.43
N SER A 214 -2.14 -11.77 -23.75
CA SER A 214 -3.02 -11.95 -22.58
C SER A 214 -2.46 -11.26 -21.33
N ALA A 215 -3.35 -10.85 -20.42
CA ALA A 215 -2.95 -10.28 -19.12
C ALA A 215 -2.11 -11.25 -18.28
N ALA A 216 -2.27 -12.56 -18.46
CA ALA A 216 -1.43 -13.57 -17.83
C ALA A 216 0.01 -13.53 -18.35
N VAL A 217 0.20 -13.28 -19.65
CA VAL A 217 1.52 -13.08 -20.26
C VAL A 217 2.17 -11.82 -19.73
N ILE A 218 1.43 -10.71 -19.62
CA ILE A 218 1.94 -9.46 -19.03
C ILE A 218 2.44 -9.68 -17.60
N ARG A 219 1.61 -10.28 -16.73
CA ARG A 219 2.01 -10.57 -15.33
C ARG A 219 3.26 -11.45 -15.25
N LYS A 220 3.33 -12.49 -16.09
CA LYS A 220 4.48 -13.40 -16.13
C LYS A 220 5.75 -12.70 -16.62
N ARG A 221 5.63 -11.77 -17.59
CA ARG A 221 6.74 -10.96 -18.08
C ARG A 221 7.22 -10.00 -17.00
N CYS A 222 6.33 -9.21 -16.39
CA CYS A 222 6.68 -8.29 -15.31
C CYS A 222 7.36 -9.00 -14.14
N GLU A 223 6.84 -10.16 -13.71
CA GLU A 223 7.45 -10.92 -12.62
C GLU A 223 8.85 -11.42 -13.00
N ARG A 224 9.00 -11.99 -14.21
CA ARG A 224 10.30 -12.47 -14.69
C ARG A 224 11.32 -11.33 -14.78
N THR A 225 10.93 -10.19 -15.33
CA THR A 225 11.78 -9.00 -15.46
C THR A 225 12.19 -8.48 -14.09
N ARG A 226 11.25 -8.41 -13.13
CA ARG A 226 11.54 -8.01 -11.75
C ARG A 226 12.53 -8.95 -11.06
N THR A 227 12.37 -10.28 -11.21
CA THR A 227 13.32 -11.26 -10.67
C THR A 227 14.71 -11.10 -11.26
N ARG A 228 14.81 -10.78 -12.55
CA ARG A 228 16.08 -10.57 -13.25
C ARG A 228 16.77 -9.29 -12.81
N LEU A 229 16.03 -8.18 -12.72
CA LEU A 229 16.54 -6.91 -12.20
C LEU A 229 16.98 -7.02 -10.74
N ALA A 230 16.26 -7.77 -9.90
CA ALA A 230 16.69 -8.04 -8.53
C ALA A 230 18.02 -8.80 -8.46
N LYS A 231 18.28 -9.71 -9.42
CA LYS A 231 19.55 -10.41 -9.52
C LYS A 231 20.69 -9.49 -9.98
N SER A 232 20.43 -8.62 -10.96
CA SER A 232 21.42 -7.62 -11.42
C SER A 232 21.70 -6.58 -10.32
N ALA A 233 20.69 -6.14 -9.57
CA ALA A 233 20.86 -5.27 -8.41
C ALA A 233 21.71 -5.91 -7.31
N ALA A 234 21.50 -7.21 -7.03
CA ALA A 234 22.33 -7.96 -6.08
C ALA A 234 23.78 -8.19 -6.55
N ALA A 235 24.07 -8.02 -7.85
CA ALA A 235 25.43 -8.10 -8.39
C ALA A 235 26.16 -6.74 -8.37
N LEU A 236 25.43 -5.65 -8.18
CA LEU A 236 25.94 -4.28 -8.10
C LEU A 236 26.16 -3.80 -6.64
N ALA A 237 25.59 -4.49 -5.66
CA ALA A 237 25.73 -4.25 -4.23
C ALA A 237 26.92 -5.02 -3.63
#